data_AF-A0A5Q0GVH3-F1
#
_entry.id   AF-A0A5Q0GVH3-F1
#
_cell.length_a   1.000
_cell.length_b   1.000
_cell.length_c   1.000
_cell.angle_alpha   90.00
_cell.angle_beta   90.00
_cell.angle_gamma   90.00
#
_symmetry.space_group_name_H-M   'P 1'
#
loop_
_entity.id
_entity.type
_entity.pdbx_description
1 polymer ?
#
loop_
_entity_poly.entity_id
_entity_poly.type
_entity_poly.pdbx_seq_one_letter_code
_entity_poly.pdbx_strand_id
1 'polypeptide(L)'
;MTHPADPGPRSVRLIFEYDDDRLRLVHQQQVDVAVTGFDLPREHTPGDHVEVRDADGTPLGRVAVRAPAGTSAEVFPEDPDDPITRTDLPAARGAFTVVVPVTADADHVAVVRVAPTSGRATAESAGTAAVTELASFPLEPR
;
A
#
# COMPACT_ATOMS: atom_id res chain seq x y z
N MET A 1 10.20 -33.66 -24.65
CA MET A 1 10.45 -32.21 -24.65
C MET A 1 9.68 -31.63 -23.47
N THR A 2 10.37 -31.42 -22.35
CA THR A 2 9.76 -30.81 -21.16
C THR A 2 9.81 -29.30 -21.37
N HIS A 3 8.65 -28.65 -21.50
CA HIS A 3 8.59 -27.18 -21.39
C HIS A 3 9.13 -26.80 -20.00
N PRO A 4 10.04 -25.82 -19.87
CA PRO A 4 10.31 -25.26 -18.56
C PRO A 4 8.98 -24.72 -18.02
N ALA A 5 8.62 -25.10 -16.80
CA ALA A 5 7.51 -24.49 -16.10
C ALA A 5 7.83 -23.00 -15.99
N ASP A 6 6.98 -22.17 -16.58
CA ASP A 6 7.03 -20.73 -16.40
C ASP A 6 6.95 -20.49 -14.88
N PRO A 7 7.96 -19.88 -14.23
CA PRO A 7 7.86 -19.61 -12.81
C PRO A 7 6.63 -18.73 -12.62
N GLY A 8 5.62 -19.24 -11.91
CA GLY A 8 4.37 -18.54 -11.67
C GLY A 8 4.59 -17.11 -11.16
N PRO A 9 3.55 -16.25 -11.19
CA PRO A 9 3.67 -14.85 -10.81
C PRO A 9 4.31 -14.74 -9.42
N ARG A 10 5.50 -14.16 -9.36
CA ARG A 10 6.23 -13.97 -8.11
C ARG A 10 5.70 -12.73 -7.42
N SER A 11 5.68 -12.77 -6.09
CA SER A 11 5.27 -11.64 -5.28
C SER A 11 6.40 -11.27 -4.32
N VAL A 12 6.38 -10.03 -3.84
CA VAL A 12 7.29 -9.56 -2.80
C VAL A 12 6.46 -9.11 -1.60
N ARG A 13 6.79 -9.65 -0.42
CA ARG A 13 6.34 -9.15 0.86
C ARG A 13 7.22 -7.97 1.26
N LEU A 14 6.57 -6.86 1.56
CA LEU A 14 7.18 -5.60 1.96
C LEU A 14 6.70 -5.27 3.37
N ILE A 15 7.62 -4.91 4.26
CA ILE A 15 7.31 -4.41 5.60
C ILE A 15 7.75 -2.95 5.67
N PHE A 16 6.79 -2.08 5.94
CA PHE A 16 7.02 -0.66 6.11
C PHE A 16 6.90 -0.30 7.58
N GLU A 17 7.80 0.55 8.07
CA GLU A 17 7.64 1.28 9.32
C GLU A 17 7.26 2.72 9.02
N TYR A 18 6.46 3.32 9.90
CA TYR A 18 6.12 4.73 9.83
C TYR A 18 6.28 5.41 11.19
N ASP A 19 6.74 6.66 11.15
CA ASP A 19 6.80 7.61 12.27
C ASP A 19 6.28 8.95 11.75
N ASP A 20 5.05 9.28 12.14
CA ASP A 20 4.24 10.37 11.57
C ASP A 20 4.15 10.25 10.04
N ASP A 21 4.66 11.24 9.31
CA ASP A 21 4.67 11.28 7.84
C ASP A 21 5.89 10.59 7.21
N ARG A 22 6.78 10.01 8.03
CA ARG A 22 7.99 9.35 7.54
C ARG A 22 7.75 7.86 7.35
N LEU A 23 7.80 7.41 6.10
CA LEU A 23 7.76 5.99 5.75
C LEU A 23 9.17 5.44 5.50
N ARG A 24 9.40 4.21 5.93
CA ARG A 24 10.63 3.46 5.68
C ARG A 24 10.30 2.04 5.27
N LEU A 25 10.86 1.56 4.17
CA LEU A 25 10.85 0.15 3.83
C LEU A 25 11.95 -0.55 4.62
N VAL A 26 11.58 -1.43 5.55
CA VAL A 26 12.52 -2.11 6.45
C VAL A 26 12.79 -3.57 6.07
N HIS A 27 11.95 -4.17 5.23
CA HIS A 27 12.14 -5.54 4.78
C HIS A 27 11.49 -5.80 3.42
N GLN A 28 12.20 -6.57 2.58
CA GLN A 28 11.68 -7.14 1.34
C GLN A 28 11.94 -8.65 1.35
N GLN A 29 10.94 -9.44 0.96
CA GLN A 29 11.04 -10.90 0.89
C GLN A 29 10.26 -11.44 -0.30
N GLN A 30 10.93 -12.17 -1.18
CA GLN A 30 10.23 -12.91 -2.24
C GLN A 30 9.34 -14.00 -1.64
N VAL A 31 8.10 -14.07 -2.13
CA VAL A 31 7.10 -15.06 -1.70
C VAL A 31 6.39 -15.65 -2.91
N ASP A 32 6.06 -16.94 -2.83
CA ASP A 32 5.28 -17.66 -3.84
C ASP A 32 3.81 -17.67 -3.43
N VAL A 33 3.17 -16.52 -3.63
CA VAL A 33 1.76 -16.29 -3.28
C VAL A 33 1.10 -15.50 -4.39
N ALA A 34 -0.04 -16.00 -4.89
CA ALA A 34 -0.90 -15.24 -5.80
C ALA A 34 -1.66 -14.15 -5.02
N VAL A 35 -1.51 -12.90 -5.43
CA VAL A 35 -2.31 -11.78 -4.89
C VAL A 35 -3.54 -11.60 -5.78
N THR A 36 -4.71 -11.89 -5.24
CA THR A 36 -5.98 -11.75 -5.98
C THR A 36 -6.40 -10.28 -6.06
N GLY A 37 -7.01 -9.89 -7.18
CA GLY A 37 -7.51 -8.52 -7.37
C GLY A 37 -6.49 -7.49 -7.87
N PHE A 38 -5.25 -7.90 -8.18
CA PHE A 38 -4.23 -7.03 -8.79
C PHE A 38 -4.58 -6.60 -10.22
N ASP A 39 -5.23 -7.48 -11.00
CA ASP A 39 -5.68 -7.23 -12.37
C ASP A 39 -7.02 -6.48 -12.47
N LEU A 40 -7.63 -6.08 -11.34
CA LEU A 40 -8.92 -5.39 -11.39
C LEU A 40 -8.72 -3.94 -11.88
N PRO A 41 -9.65 -3.40 -12.68
CA PRO A 41 -9.56 -2.05 -13.21
C PRO A 41 -9.25 -1.04 -12.10
N ARG A 42 -8.42 -0.05 -12.45
CA ARG A 42 -7.89 1.06 -11.63
C ARG A 42 -8.98 1.96 -11.05
N GLU A 43 -9.95 1.41 -10.35
CA GLU A 43 -10.91 2.21 -9.61
C GLU A 43 -10.12 3.07 -8.64
N HIS A 44 -10.33 4.38 -8.73
CA HIS A 44 -9.74 5.37 -7.84
C HIS A 44 -10.40 5.27 -6.46
N THR A 45 -10.37 4.08 -5.86
CA THR A 45 -10.85 3.86 -4.51
C THR A 45 -10.04 4.78 -3.61
N PRO A 46 -10.71 5.66 -2.85
CA PRO A 46 -10.01 6.55 -1.94
C PRO A 46 -9.26 5.75 -0.87
N GLY A 47 -8.12 6.27 -0.43
CA GLY A 47 -7.29 5.65 0.61
C GLY A 47 -5.85 5.43 0.18
N ASP A 48 -5.12 4.71 1.03
CA ASP A 48 -3.68 4.48 0.86
C ASP A 48 -3.43 3.19 0.07
N HIS A 49 -2.45 3.24 -0.81
CA HIS A 49 -2.12 2.16 -1.73
C HIS A 49 -0.60 2.03 -1.87
N VAL A 50 -0.14 0.82 -2.18
CA VAL A 50 1.20 0.57 -2.67
C VAL A 50 1.11 0.28 -4.16
N GLU A 51 1.74 1.13 -4.96
CA GLU A 51 1.87 0.97 -6.40
C GLU A 51 3.20 0.29 -6.74
N VAL A 52 3.15 -0.69 -7.63
CA VAL A 52 4.35 -1.24 -8.28
C VAL A 52 4.55 -0.47 -9.58
N ARG A 53 5.75 0.04 -9.82
CA ARG A 53 6.08 0.86 -10.98
C ARG A 53 7.27 0.31 -11.75
N ASP A 54 7.28 0.58 -13.04
CA ASP A 54 8.46 0.36 -13.88
C ASP A 54 9.49 1.48 -13.71
N ALA A 55 10.62 1.35 -14.41
CA ALA A 55 11.72 2.31 -14.38
C ALA A 55 11.33 3.71 -14.89
N ASP A 56 10.28 3.82 -15.71
CA ASP A 56 9.75 5.09 -16.21
C ASP A 56 8.75 5.72 -15.22
N GLY A 57 8.46 5.04 -14.10
CA GLY A 57 7.50 5.46 -13.09
C GLY A 57 6.04 5.14 -13.45
N THR A 58 5.80 4.32 -14.48
CA THR A 58 4.46 3.92 -14.88
C THR A 58 3.91 2.87 -13.90
N PRO A 59 2.69 3.06 -13.35
CA PRO A 59 2.10 2.08 -12.45
C PRO A 59 1.70 0.80 -13.21
N LEU A 60 2.35 -0.30 -12.83
CA LEU A 60 2.09 -1.66 -13.30
C LEU A 60 0.91 -2.30 -12.56
N GLY A 61 0.71 -1.90 -11.30
CA GLY A 61 -0.48 -2.26 -10.53
C GLY A 61 -0.47 -1.67 -9.12
N ARG A 62 -1.55 -1.88 -8.37
CA ARG A 62 -1.74 -1.29 -7.04
C ARG A 62 -2.37 -2.26 -6.06
N VAL A 63 -1.96 -2.20 -4.80
CA VAL A 63 -2.56 -2.94 -3.70
C VAL A 63 -3.03 -1.95 -2.65
N ALA A 64 -4.31 -2.01 -2.28
CA ALA A 64 -4.85 -1.17 -1.21
C ALA A 64 -4.22 -1.58 0.12
N VAL A 65 -3.77 -0.59 0.90
CA VAL A 65 -3.23 -0.80 2.23
C VAL A 65 -4.04 -0.03 3.25
N ARG A 66 -4.22 -0.64 4.43
CA ARG A 66 -4.65 0.10 5.60
C ARG A 66 -3.39 0.60 6.30
N ALA A 67 -2.74 1.59 5.70
CA ALA A 67 -1.80 2.38 6.48
C ALA A 67 -2.63 3.06 7.58
N PRO A 68 -2.19 3.00 8.85
CA PRO A 68 -2.94 3.59 9.94
C PRO A 68 -2.82 5.11 9.86
N ALA A 69 -3.73 5.71 9.12
CA ALA A 69 -3.97 7.15 9.10
C ALA A 69 -4.69 7.64 10.38
N GLY A 70 -4.53 6.93 11.50
CA GLY A 70 -5.23 7.21 12.74
C GLY A 70 -4.24 7.60 13.83
N THR A 71 -4.28 8.85 14.26
CA THR A 71 -3.68 9.33 15.52
C THR A 71 -4.49 8.87 16.73
N SER A 72 -5.27 7.80 16.64
CA SER A 72 -6.23 7.39 17.67
C SER A 72 -6.12 5.88 17.88
N ALA A 73 -5.68 5.47 19.07
CA ALA A 73 -5.52 4.08 19.45
C ALA A 73 -6.56 3.70 20.51
N GLU A 74 -7.09 2.49 20.39
CA GLU A 74 -7.89 1.87 21.43
C GLU A 74 -6.94 1.26 22.47
N VAL A 75 -6.99 1.78 23.69
CA VAL A 75 -6.14 1.36 24.80
C VAL A 75 -6.97 0.46 25.70
N PHE A 76 -6.48 -0.76 25.87
CA PHE A 76 -6.99 -1.71 26.85
C PHE A 76 -6.27 -1.46 28.17
N PRO A 77 -6.97 -1.01 29.21
CA PRO A 77 -6.36 -0.75 30.51
C PRO A 77 -5.83 -2.05 31.15
N GLU A 78 -4.84 -1.93 32.04
CA GLU A 78 -4.27 -3.07 32.78
C GLU A 78 -5.27 -3.64 33.80
N ASP A 79 -6.18 -2.79 34.31
CA ASP A 79 -7.30 -3.22 35.13
C ASP A 79 -8.45 -3.70 34.23
N PRO A 80 -8.87 -4.98 34.34
CA PRO A 80 -9.95 -5.52 33.51
C PRO A 80 -11.34 -4.92 33.80
N ASP A 81 -11.52 -4.21 34.91
CA ASP A 81 -12.77 -3.52 35.24
C ASP A 81 -12.86 -2.10 34.64
N ASP A 82 -11.74 -1.57 34.12
CA ASP A 82 -11.72 -0.26 33.49
C ASP A 82 -12.26 -0.30 32.04
N PRO A 83 -12.97 0.75 31.60
CA PRO A 83 -13.50 0.81 30.25
C PRO A 83 -12.37 0.93 29.22
N ILE A 84 -12.56 0.26 28.08
CA ILE A 84 -11.72 0.45 26.90
C ILE A 84 -11.83 1.93 26.48
N THR A 85 -10.69 2.63 26.44
CA THR A 85 -10.65 4.06 26.09
C THR A 85 -9.96 4.28 24.76
N ARG A 86 -10.42 5.30 24.03
CA ARG A 86 -9.79 5.73 22.79
C ARG A 86 -8.90 6.94 23.10
N THR A 87 -7.60 6.81 22.89
CA THR A 87 -6.62 7.86 23.18
C THR A 87 -6.02 8.38 21.89
N ASP A 88 -5.95 9.72 21.78
CA ASP A 88 -5.19 10.34 20.70
C ASP A 88 -3.69 10.14 20.95
N LEU A 89 -3.03 9.43 20.04
CA LEU A 89 -1.59 9.29 20.04
C LEU A 89 -0.94 10.57 19.52
N PRO A 90 0.04 11.14 20.25
CA PRO A 90 0.72 12.36 19.83
C PRO A 90 1.56 12.20 18.56
N ALA A 91 1.90 10.96 18.19
CA ALA A 91 2.57 10.60 16.96
C ALA A 91 2.07 9.23 16.47
N ALA A 92 1.80 9.10 15.17
CA ALA A 92 1.41 7.82 14.58
C ALA A 92 2.67 6.99 14.34
N ARG A 93 2.83 5.88 15.06
CA ARG A 93 4.00 4.98 14.93
C ARG A 93 3.58 3.53 14.80
N GLY A 94 4.23 2.80 13.89
CA GLY A 94 4.04 1.36 13.77
C GLY A 94 4.57 0.81 12.46
N ALA A 95 4.06 -0.36 12.08
CA ALA A 95 4.44 -1.02 10.84
C ALA A 95 3.22 -1.61 10.13
N PHE A 96 3.31 -1.76 8.81
CA PHE A 96 2.35 -2.54 8.03
C PHE A 96 3.05 -3.44 7.03
N THR A 97 2.41 -4.56 6.72
CA THR A 97 2.90 -5.53 5.73
C THR A 97 1.99 -5.53 4.52
N VAL A 98 2.57 -5.56 3.33
CA VAL A 98 1.85 -5.73 2.07
C VAL A 98 2.55 -6.78 1.22
N VAL A 99 1.80 -7.51 0.42
CA VAL A 99 2.34 -8.40 -0.61
C VAL A 99 1.92 -7.85 -1.96
N VAL A 100 2.90 -7.59 -2.83
CA VAL A 100 2.66 -7.06 -4.17
C VAL A 100 3.15 -8.05 -5.23
N PRO A 101 2.39 -8.29 -6.31
CA PRO A 101 2.90 -8.99 -7.48
C PRO A 101 4.04 -8.20 -8.13
N VAL A 102 5.09 -8.91 -8.55
CA VAL A 102 6.21 -8.31 -9.28
C VAL A 102 6.35 -8.96 -10.66
N THR A 103 6.23 -8.14 -11.70
CA THR A 103 6.53 -8.54 -13.08
C THR A 103 8.02 -8.37 -13.37
N ALA A 104 8.46 -8.76 -14.57
CA ALA A 104 9.84 -8.54 -14.99
C ALA A 104 10.20 -7.04 -15.12
N ASP A 105 9.19 -6.19 -15.35
CA ASP A 105 9.35 -4.75 -15.55
C ASP A 105 9.27 -3.95 -14.23
N ALA A 106 9.00 -4.62 -13.09
CA ALA A 106 8.90 -3.96 -11.80
C ALA A 106 10.27 -3.47 -11.30
N ASP A 107 10.37 -2.18 -11.00
CA ASP A 107 11.60 -1.50 -10.59
C ASP A 107 11.51 -0.97 -9.15
N HIS A 108 10.42 -0.29 -8.81
CA HIS A 108 10.23 0.31 -7.49
C HIS A 108 8.76 0.26 -7.06
N VAL A 109 8.55 0.55 -5.77
CA VAL A 109 7.21 0.73 -5.20
C VAL A 109 7.03 2.15 -4.70
N ALA A 110 5.81 2.66 -4.84
CA ALA A 110 5.40 3.94 -4.29
C ALA A 110 4.23 3.77 -3.33
N VAL A 111 4.32 4.36 -2.15
CA VAL A 111 3.18 4.51 -1.24
C VAL A 111 2.44 5.78 -1.63
N VAL A 112 1.18 5.66 -2.02
CA VAL A 112 0.36 6.78 -2.50
C VAL A 112 -0.95 6.89 -1.75
N ARG A 113 -1.45 8.11 -1.63
CA ARG A 113 -2.78 8.42 -1.10
C ARG A 113 -3.68 8.91 -2.23
N VAL A 114 -4.83 8.28 -2.38
CA VAL A 114 -5.87 8.71 -3.32
C VAL A 114 -6.96 9.44 -2.54
N ALA A 115 -7.14 10.72 -2.85
CA ALA A 115 -8.18 11.53 -2.23
C ALA A 115 -9.58 11.09 -2.69
N PRO A 116 -10.61 11.16 -1.82
CA PRO A 116 -11.99 10.98 -2.24
C PRO A 116 -12.38 12.03 -3.27
N THR A 117 -13.05 11.61 -4.34
CA THR A 117 -13.62 12.56 -5.30
C THR A 117 -14.79 13.26 -4.59
N SER A 118 -14.64 14.55 -4.29
CA SER A 118 -15.73 15.33 -3.71
C SER A 118 -16.89 15.37 -4.71
N GLY A 119 -18.00 14.72 -4.36
CA GLY A 119 -19.19 14.65 -5.20
C GLY A 119 -19.83 16.02 -5.41
N ARG A 120 -19.43 16.72 -6.47
CA ARG A 120 -20.26 17.69 -7.19
C ARG A 120 -19.81 17.76 -8.64
N ALA A 121 -20.14 16.73 -9.40
CA ALA A 121 -20.01 16.76 -10.85
C ALA A 121 -21.13 17.64 -11.43
N THR A 122 -20.80 18.86 -11.89
CA THR A 122 -21.37 19.32 -13.15
C THR A 122 -20.81 18.42 -14.26
N ALA A 123 -21.64 17.99 -15.20
CA ALA A 123 -21.44 16.85 -16.09
C ALA A 123 -20.24 16.90 -17.07
N GLU A 124 -19.22 17.72 -16.82
CA GLU A 124 -18.11 17.99 -17.75
C GLU A 124 -16.72 17.81 -17.11
N SER A 125 -16.62 17.23 -15.91
CA SER A 125 -15.33 16.82 -15.36
C SER A 125 -15.46 15.48 -14.66
N ALA A 126 -15.11 14.42 -15.38
CA ALA A 126 -14.67 13.17 -14.77
C ALA A 126 -13.39 13.48 -13.98
N GLY A 127 -13.56 13.95 -12.75
CA GLY A 127 -12.46 14.40 -11.90
C GLY A 127 -11.50 13.24 -11.65
N THR A 128 -10.30 13.34 -12.20
CA THR A 128 -9.17 12.49 -11.83
C THR A 128 -9.01 12.59 -10.31
N ALA A 129 -9.11 11.47 -9.60
CA ALA A 129 -8.86 11.49 -8.16
C ALA A 129 -7.42 11.95 -7.94
N ALA A 130 -7.20 12.90 -7.04
CA ALA A 130 -5.87 13.40 -6.76
C ALA A 130 -5.04 12.29 -6.08
N VAL A 131 -3.95 11.87 -6.74
CA VAL A 131 -2.98 10.91 -6.22
C VAL A 131 -1.80 11.71 -5.64
N THR A 132 -1.53 11.52 -4.35
CA THR A 132 -0.37 12.10 -3.67
C THR A 132 0.63 10.99 -3.36
N GLU A 133 1.87 11.12 -3.82
CA GLU A 133 2.94 10.22 -3.43
C GLU A 133 3.44 10.58 -2.02
N LEU A 134 3.53 9.58 -1.15
CA LEU A 134 4.01 9.73 0.22
C LEU A 134 5.48 9.31 0.33
N ALA A 135 5.88 8.25 -0.37
CA ALA A 135 7.28 7.78 -0.45
C ALA A 135 7.45 6.79 -1.61
N SER A 136 8.69 6.63 -2.07
CA SER A 136 9.10 5.63 -3.07
C SER A 136 10.36 4.88 -2.63
N PHE A 137 10.41 3.59 -2.97
CA PHE A 137 11.48 2.68 -2.56
C PHE A 137 11.84 1.70 -3.68
N PRO A 138 13.14 1.48 -3.97
CA PRO A 138 13.56 0.50 -4.96
C PRO A 138 13.21 -0.91 -4.51
N LEU A 139 12.79 -1.76 -5.44
CA LEU A 139 12.69 -3.19 -5.21
C LEU A 139 14.08 -3.80 -5.30
N GLU A 140 14.36 -4.78 -4.43
CA GLU A 140 15.64 -5.49 -4.51
C GLU A 140 15.75 -6.26 -5.84
N PRO A 141 16.90 -6.17 -6.52
CA PRO A 141 17.10 -6.88 -7.78
C PRO A 141 16.99 -8.39 -7.57
N ARG A 142 16.41 -9.05 -8.58
CA ARG A 142 16.20 -10.51 -8.61
C ARG A 142 17.48 -11.32 -8.52
#